data_AF-A0A547MZ69-F1
#
_entry.id   AF-A0A547MZ69-F1
#
_cell.length_a   1.000
_cell.length_b   1.000
_cell.length_c   1.000
_cell.angle_alpha   90.00
_cell.angle_beta   90.00
_cell.angle_gamma   90.00
#
_symmetry.space_group_name_H-M   'P 1'
#
loop_
_entity.id
_entity.type
_entity.pdbx_description
1 polymer ?
#
loop_
_entity_poly.entity_id
_entity_poly.type
_entity_poly.pdbx_seq_one_letter_code
_entity_poly.pdbx_strand_id
1 'polypeptide(L)' 'MTLQEGVVMRPYSTTRRPVTSERIGRALDRVAEIIVARGGQGEAWLPLYDYLEGAMQDLQAKETRLAAVRERFKQSKG' A
#
# COMPACT_ATOMS: atom_id res chain seq x y z
N MET A 1 5.33 -2.39 -44.62
CA MET A 1 4.39 -2.58 -43.49
C MET A 1 5.22 -2.62 -42.22
N THR A 2 5.03 -1.61 -41.37
CA THR A 2 5.92 -1.23 -40.26
C THR A 2 5.75 -2.19 -39.08
N LEU A 3 6.87 -2.67 -38.53
CA LEU A 3 6.93 -3.50 -37.33
C LEU A 3 6.44 -2.68 -36.13
N GLN A 4 5.30 -3.07 -35.54
CA GLN A 4 4.76 -2.45 -34.33
C GLN A 4 5.59 -2.86 -33.10
N GLU A 5 6.30 -1.85 -32.60
CA GLU A 5 6.57 -1.51 -31.20
C GLU A 5 6.60 -2.67 -30.18
N GLY A 6 7.82 -3.01 -29.78
CA GLY A 6 8.06 -3.80 -28.58
C GLY A 6 7.45 -3.11 -27.37
N VAL A 7 6.45 -3.75 -26.77
CA VAL A 7 5.98 -3.43 -25.42
C VAL A 7 7.18 -3.54 -24.49
N VAL A 8 7.75 -2.40 -24.11
CA VAL A 8 8.81 -2.32 -23.10
C VAL A 8 8.19 -2.74 -21.79
N MET A 9 8.22 -4.05 -21.52
CA MET A 9 7.86 -4.64 -20.24
C MET A 9 8.85 -4.09 -19.23
N ARG A 10 8.43 -3.05 -18.48
CA ARG A 10 9.24 -2.44 -17.43
C ARG A 10 9.69 -3.58 -16.49
N PRO A 11 10.99 -3.74 -16.23
CA PRO A 11 11.46 -4.80 -15.36
C PRO A 11 10.81 -4.61 -13.99
N TYR A 12 9.99 -5.59 -13.59
CA TYR A 12 9.46 -5.66 -12.24
C TYR A 12 10.67 -5.72 -11.30
N SER A 13 10.92 -4.64 -10.55
CA SER A 13 12.01 -4.62 -9.58
C SER A 13 11.76 -5.72 -8.55
N THR A 14 12.55 -6.79 -8.62
CA THR A 14 12.54 -7.93 -7.69
C THR A 14 13.07 -7.57 -6.30
N THR A 15 13.55 -6.34 -6.12
CA THR A 15 13.86 -5.78 -4.81
C THR A 15 12.56 -5.72 -4.01
N ARG A 16 12.43 -6.58 -2.99
CA ARG A 16 11.38 -6.48 -1.96
C ARG A 16 11.50 -5.13 -1.27
N ARG A 17 10.93 -4.09 -1.89
CA ARG A 17 10.82 -2.77 -1.28
C ARG A 17 9.99 -2.94 -0.02
N PRO A 18 10.38 -2.33 1.11
CA PRO A 18 9.64 -2.42 2.35
C PRO A 18 8.19 -2.01 2.12
N VAL A 19 7.27 -2.76 2.74
CA VAL A 19 5.85 -2.41 2.76
C VAL A 19 5.71 -1.29 3.79
N THR A 20 5.30 -0.12 3.33
CA THR A 20 5.07 1.06 4.18
C THR A 20 3.59 1.45 4.13
N SER A 21 3.12 2.15 5.16
CA SER A 21 1.76 2.68 5.24
C SER A 21 1.43 3.52 4.01
N GLU A 22 2.37 4.36 3.56
CA GLU A 22 2.24 5.14 2.32
C GLU A 22 2.03 4.26 1.07
N ARG A 23 2.74 3.12 0.95
CA ARG A 23 2.58 2.22 -0.21
C ARG A 23 1.25 1.48 -0.18
N ILE A 24 0.77 1.11 1.01
CA ILE A 24 -0.55 0.51 1.18
C ILE A 24 -1.63 1.55 0.82
N GLY A 25 -1.47 2.80 1.25
CA GLY A 25 -2.35 3.92 0.86
C GLY A 25 -2.44 4.10 -0.65
N ARG A 26 -1.30 4.15 -1.36
CA ARG A 26 -1.31 4.22 -2.85
C ARG A 26 -1.97 3.01 -3.50
N ALA A 27 -1.90 1.83 -2.88
CA ALA A 27 -2.59 0.65 -3.37
C ALA A 27 -4.11 0.75 -3.15
N LEU A 28 -4.54 1.28 -1.99
CA LEU A 28 -5.94 1.60 -1.70
C LEU A 28 -6.51 2.59 -2.70
N ASP A 29 -5.80 3.68 -3.00
CA ASP A 29 -6.22 4.67 -4.00
C ASP A 29 -6.49 4.00 -5.37
N ARG A 30 -5.60 3.08 -5.78
CA ARG A 30 -5.75 2.33 -7.04
C ARG A 30 -6.93 1.36 -7.00
N VAL A 31 -7.12 0.66 -5.88
CA VAL A 31 -8.26 -0.26 -5.73
C VAL A 31 -9.57 0.52 -5.71
N ALA A 32 -9.62 1.68 -5.06
CA ALA A 32 -10.78 2.58 -5.07
C ALA A 32 -11.10 3.07 -6.49
N GLU A 33 -10.08 3.51 -7.25
CA GLU A 33 -10.22 3.90 -8.66
C GLU A 33 -10.83 2.75 -9.49
N ILE A 34 -10.35 1.52 -9.29
CA ILE A 34 -10.86 0.32 -9.98
C ILE A 34 -12.31 0.02 -9.58
N ILE A 35 -12.64 0.11 -8.29
CA ILE A 35 -14.00 -0.13 -7.78
C ILE A 35 -14.98 0.84 -8.43
N VAL A 36 -14.68 2.13 -8.38
CA VAL A 36 -15.54 3.19 -8.94
C VAL A 36 -15.66 3.05 -10.45
N ALA A 37 -14.55 2.78 -11.16
CA ALA A 37 -14.57 2.60 -12.62
C ALA A 37 -15.38 1.38 -13.08
N ARG A 38 -15.50 0.34 -12.24
CA ARG A 38 -16.22 -0.91 -12.57
C ARG A 38 -17.67 -0.94 -12.09
N GLY A 39 -18.12 0.06 -11.33
CA GLY A 39 -19.50 0.13 -10.83
C GLY A 39 -19.88 -1.10 -10.01
N GLY A 40 -21.00 -1.77 -10.35
CA GLY A 40 -21.47 -2.97 -9.64
C GLY A 40 -20.51 -4.17 -9.68
N GLN A 41 -19.61 -4.25 -10.67
CA GLN A 41 -18.55 -5.28 -10.65
C GLN A 41 -17.38 -4.90 -9.71
N GLY A 42 -17.36 -3.66 -9.22
CA GLY A 42 -16.42 -3.17 -8.21
C GLY A 42 -16.65 -3.78 -6.84
N GLU A 43 -17.87 -4.26 -6.53
CA GLU A 43 -18.18 -4.87 -5.23
C GLU A 43 -17.29 -6.10 -4.93
N ALA A 44 -16.86 -6.83 -5.96
CA ALA A 44 -15.94 -7.95 -5.82
C ALA A 44 -14.54 -7.55 -5.27
N TRP A 45 -14.19 -6.26 -5.34
CA TRP A 45 -12.92 -5.72 -4.88
C TRP A 45 -13.01 -5.11 -3.47
N LEU A 46 -14.21 -4.97 -2.91
CA LEU A 46 -14.41 -4.48 -1.54
C LEU A 46 -13.64 -5.32 -0.50
N PRO A 47 -13.64 -6.66 -0.54
CA PRO A 47 -12.86 -7.44 0.43
C PRO A 47 -11.35 -7.14 0.39
N LEU A 48 -10.81 -6.84 -0.80
CA LEU A 48 -9.41 -6.43 -0.93
C LEU A 48 -9.18 -5.03 -0.38
N TYR A 49 -10.12 -4.11 -0.62
CA TYR A 49 -10.09 -2.77 -0.08
C TYR A 49 -10.08 -2.79 1.46
N ASP A 50 -11.03 -3.50 2.08
CA ASP A 50 -11.11 -3.67 3.55
C ASP A 50 -9.81 -4.24 4.13
N TYR A 51 -9.25 -5.27 3.48
CA TYR A 51 -7.99 -5.88 3.92
C TYR A 51 -6.83 -4.87 3.89
N LEU A 52 -6.70 -4.10 2.80
CA LEU A 52 -5.64 -3.11 2.67
C LEU A 52 -5.83 -1.96 3.66
N GLU A 53 -7.07 -1.56 3.94
CA GLU A 53 -7.38 -0.53 4.93
C GLU A 53 -6.96 -0.98 6.34
N GLY A 54 -7.34 -2.19 6.74
CA GLY A 54 -6.91 -2.77 8.02
C GLY A 54 -5.39 -2.93 8.13
N ALA A 55 -4.74 -3.35 7.04
CA ALA A 55 -3.28 -3.48 7.01
C ALA A 55 -2.58 -2.12 7.14
N MET A 56 -3.11 -1.06 6.52
CA MET A 56 -2.59 0.30 6.64
C MET A 56 -2.69 0.80 8.08
N GLN A 57 -3.86 0.64 8.71
CA GLN A 57 -4.11 1.06 10.09
C GLN A 57 -3.21 0.31 11.08
N ASP A 58 -3.05 -1.01 10.92
CA ASP A 58 -2.17 -1.81 11.77
C ASP A 58 -0.70 -1.37 11.66
N LEU A 59 -0.23 -1.10 10.44
CA LEU A 59 1.13 -0.65 10.22
C LEU A 59 1.37 0.73 10.85
N GLN A 60 0.44 1.67 10.65
CA GLN A 60 0.52 3.00 11.23
C GLN A 60 0.49 2.94 12.76
N ALA A 61 -0.39 2.11 13.35
CA ALA A 61 -0.46 1.92 14.79
C ALA A 61 0.84 1.32 15.36
N LYS A 62 1.46 0.37 14.66
CA LYS A 62 2.77 -0.19 15.02
C LYS A 62 3.86 0.87 14.97
N GLU A 63 3.90 1.69 13.92
CA GLU A 63 4.86 2.80 13.78
C GLU A 63 4.71 3.83 14.91
N THR A 64 3.48 4.25 15.22
CA THR A 64 3.19 5.16 16.34
C THR A 64 3.59 4.55 17.69
N ARG A 65 3.27 3.28 17.94
CA ARG A 65 3.66 2.59 19.19
C ARG A 65 5.18 2.50 19.32
N LEU A 66 5.89 2.13 18.25
CA LEU A 66 7.35 2.09 18.24
C LEU A 66 7.96 3.47 18.49
N ALA A 67 7.41 4.53 17.91
CA ALA A 67 7.83 5.90 18.19
C ALA A 67 7.64 6.26 19.67
N ALA A 68 6.46 5.97 20.24
CA ALA A 68 6.18 6.21 21.65
C ALA A 68 7.11 5.43 22.59
N VAL A 69 7.42 4.17 22.28
CA VAL A 69 8.38 3.35 23.03
C VAL A 69 9.79 3.94 22.96
N ARG A 70 10.22 4.38 21.76
CA ARG A 70 11.52 5.04 21.57
C ARG A 70 11.62 6.33 22.38
N GLU A 71 10.59 7.16 22.37
CA GLU A 71 10.55 8.41 23.14
C GLU A 71 10.57 8.15 24.65
N ARG A 72 9.80 7.17 25.15
CA ARG A 72 9.86 6.76 26.56
C ARG A 72 11.23 6.26 26.97
N PHE A 73 11.89 5.47 26.12
CA PHE A 73 13.24 4.98 26.40
C PHE A 73 14.25 6.13 26.50
N LYS A 74 14.18 7.12 25.60
CA LYS A 74 15.02 8.33 25.68
C LYS A 74 14.78 9.10 26.99
N GLN A 75 13.51 9.30 27.37
CA GLN A 75 13.15 10.00 28.61
C GLN A 75 13.60 9.24 29.87
N SER A 76 13.65 7.91 29.83
CA SER A 76 14.11 7.08 30.95
C SER A 76 15.64 6.99 31.06
N LYS A 77 16.38 7.40 30.03
CA LYS A 77 17.86 7.34 29.96
C LYS A 77 18.51 8.72 29.99
N GLY A 78 17.73 9.80 29.99
CA GLY A 78 18.17 11.19 30.15
C GLY A 78 18.20 11.62 31.61
#